data_AF-A0A954JX23-F1
#
_entry.id   AF-A0A954JX23-F1
#
_cell.length_a   1.000
_cell.length_b   1.000
_cell.length_c   1.000
_cell.angle_alpha   90.00
_cell.angle_beta   90.00
_cell.angle_gamma   90.00
#
_symmetry.space_group_name_H-M   'P 1'
#
loop_
_entity.id
_entity.type
_entity.pdbx_description
1 polymer ?
#
loop_
_entity_poly.entity_id
_entity_poly.type
_entity_poly.pdbx_seq_one_letter_code
_entity_poly.pdbx_strand_id
1 'polypeptide(L)'
;MATPVHEAAHLQRDLRRPEIQPYAWMINQCLSPHLVTDPLLIERQHSELQLINEVVSKYAIRPALIAWQIEPPVGRTALEQVIG
;
A
#
# COMPACT_ATOMS: atom_id res chain seq x y z
N MET A 1 -8.37 16.33 7.77
CA MET A 1 -8.62 15.06 7.06
C MET A 1 -7.36 14.22 7.17
N ALA A 2 -7.45 12.98 7.66
CA ALA A 2 -6.30 12.08 7.65
C ALA A 2 -6.29 11.33 6.32
N THR A 3 -5.13 11.23 5.67
CA THR A 3 -4.97 10.33 4.52
C THR A 3 -4.69 8.91 5.04
N PRO A 4 -4.97 7.85 4.27
CA PRO A 4 -4.81 6.46 4.75
C PRO A 4 -3.42 6.15 5.36
N VAL A 5 -2.35 6.75 4.82
CA VAL A 5 -0.98 6.60 5.35
C VAL A 5 -0.86 7.18 6.76
N HIS A 6 -1.43 8.36 7.01
CA HIS A 6 -1.38 8.99 8.33
C HIS A 6 -2.21 8.23 9.36
N GLU A 7 -3.34 7.65 8.96
CA GLU A 7 -4.16 6.79 9.83
C GLU A 7 -3.41 5.51 10.21
N ALA A 8 -2.77 4.84 9.24
CA ALA A 8 -1.95 3.66 9.50
C ALA A 8 -0.73 3.99 10.39
N ALA A 9 -0.11 5.16 10.21
CA ALA A 9 1.00 5.60 11.04
C ALA A 9 0.56 5.87 12.48
N HIS A 10 -0.63 6.45 12.65
CA HIS A 10 -1.25 6.63 13.96
C HIS A 10 -1.51 5.27 14.64
N LEU A 11 -2.11 4.33 13.91
CA LEU A 11 -2.39 2.98 14.40
C LEU A 11 -1.10 2.24 14.80
N GLN A 12 -0.03 2.32 14.00
CA GLN A 12 1.27 1.76 14.35
C GLN A 12 1.80 2.33 15.67
N ARG A 13 1.70 3.65 15.88
CA ARG A 13 2.13 4.29 17.12
C ARG A 13 1.31 3.82 18.31
N ASP A 14 0.00 3.63 18.12
CA ASP A 14 -0.89 3.13 19.17
C ASP A 14 -0.60 1.67 19.53
N LEU A 15 -0.29 0.82 18.54
CA LEU A 15 0.13 -0.57 18.77
C LEU A 15 1.45 -0.67 19.53
N ARG A 16 2.41 0.24 19.30
CA ARG A 16 3.68 0.25 20.03
C ARG A 16 3.54 0.63 21.51
N ARG A 17 2.45 1.29 21.91
CA ARG A 17 2.22 1.66 23.33
C ARG A 17 2.09 0.43 24.25
N PRO A 18 1.31 -0.60 23.91
CA PRO A 18 1.32 -1.89 24.60
C PRO A 18 2.40 -2.86 24.07
N GLU A 19 3.50 -2.33 23.51
CA GLU A 19 4.64 -3.12 23.00
C GLU A 19 4.31 -4.09 21.83
N ILE A 20 3.21 -3.85 21.11
CA ILE A 20 2.90 -4.61 19.89
C ILE A 20 3.66 -3.95 18.73
N GLN A 21 4.70 -4.63 18.24
CA GLN A 21 5.45 -4.19 17.08
C GLN A 21 4.82 -4.72 15.78
N PRO A 22 4.36 -3.85 14.86
CA PRO A 22 3.93 -4.30 13.55
C PRO A 22 5.09 -4.97 12.80
N TYR A 23 4.79 -6.13 12.21
CA TYR A 23 5.79 -6.93 11.48
C TYR A 23 6.12 -6.33 10.11
N ALA A 24 5.10 -5.84 9.41
CA ALA A 24 5.16 -5.35 8.03
C ALA A 24 4.11 -4.26 7.76
N TRP A 25 4.29 -3.55 6.66
CA TRP A 25 3.28 -2.66 6.08
C TRP A 25 2.87 -3.20 4.71
N MET A 26 1.56 -3.36 4.51
CA MET A 26 1.00 -3.71 3.20
C MET A 26 0.34 -2.49 2.60
N ILE A 27 0.82 -2.08 1.43
CA ILE A 27 0.27 -0.97 0.66
C ILE A 27 -0.55 -1.58 -0.47
N ASN A 28 -1.88 -1.46 -0.37
CA ASN A 28 -2.81 -2.06 -1.32
C ASN A 28 -3.17 -1.10 -2.45
N GLN A 29 -3.72 -1.66 -3.53
CA GLN A 29 -4.32 -0.89 -4.63
C GLN A 29 -3.32 0.06 -5.33
N CYS A 30 -2.07 -0.37 -5.47
CA CYS A 30 -1.02 0.43 -6.09
C CYS A 30 -1.08 0.35 -7.62
N LEU A 31 -1.00 1.50 -8.28
CA LEU A 31 -0.79 1.59 -9.72
C LEU A 31 0.70 1.54 -10.10
N SER A 32 1.62 1.78 -9.17
CA SER A 32 3.07 1.83 -9.39
C SER A 32 3.66 0.61 -10.10
N PRO A 33 3.17 -0.64 -9.86
CA PRO A 33 3.65 -1.80 -10.62
C PRO A 33 3.14 -1.88 -12.07
N HIS A 34 2.11 -1.11 -12.43
CA HIS A 34 1.48 -1.17 -13.75
C HIS A 34 2.10 -0.16 -14.72
N LEU A 35 2.24 -0.57 -15.99
CA LEU A 35 2.49 0.38 -17.08
C LEU A 35 1.16 1.03 -17.46
N VAL A 36 1.02 2.32 -17.15
CA VAL A 36 -0.19 3.10 -17.45
C VAL A 36 0.11 4.13 -18.54
N THR A 37 -0.81 4.28 -19.50
CA THR A 37 -0.69 5.25 -20.61
C THR A 37 -1.74 6.35 -20.55
N ASP A 38 -2.81 6.16 -19.79
CA ASP A 38 -3.84 7.17 -19.58
C ASP A 38 -3.27 8.32 -18.73
N PRO A 39 -3.38 9.59 -19.16
CA PRO A 39 -2.80 10.73 -18.44
C PRO A 39 -3.28 10.86 -16.98
N LEU A 40 -4.54 10.54 -16.70
CA LEU A 40 -5.08 10.61 -15.34
C LEU A 40 -4.48 9.51 -14.45
N LEU A 41 -4.31 8.31 -15.00
CA LEU A 41 -3.67 7.21 -14.28
C LEU A 41 -2.18 7.45 -14.04
N ILE A 42 -1.48 8.12 -14.98
CA ILE A 42 -0.09 8.55 -14.82
C ILE A 42 0.03 9.54 -13.64
N GLU A 43 -0.81 10.58 -13.60
CA GLU A 43 -0.81 11.56 -12.49
C GLU A 43 -1.12 10.90 -11.14
N ARG A 44 -2.06 9.94 -11.14
CA ARG A 44 -2.40 9.18 -9.94
C ARG A 44 -1.22 8.30 -9.49
N GLN A 45 -0.54 7.63 -10.43
CA GLN A 45 0.67 6.85 -10.18
C GLN A 45 1.78 7.72 -9.58
N HIS A 46 2.02 8.91 -10.13
CA HIS A 46 3.00 9.85 -9.58
C HIS A 46 2.67 10.31 -8.16
N SER A 47 1.39 10.57 -7.90
CA SER A 47 0.91 10.98 -6.57
C SER A 47 1.10 9.88 -5.53
N GLU A 48 0.84 8.62 -5.85
CA GLU A 48 1.05 7.51 -4.91
C GLU A 48 2.53 7.19 -4.66
N LEU A 49 3.42 7.42 -5.63
CA LEU A 49 4.86 7.17 -5.45
C LEU A 49 5.45 7.98 -4.28
N GLN A 50 5.00 9.22 -4.09
CA GLN A 50 5.42 10.04 -2.96
C GLN A 50 5.00 9.42 -1.61
N LEU A 51 3.76 8.91 -1.54
CA LEU A 51 3.22 8.26 -0.34
C LEU A 51 3.88 6.90 -0.08
N ILE A 52 4.15 6.11 -1.12
CA ILE A 52 4.86 4.84 -1.01
C ILE A 52 6.26 5.09 -0.46
N ASN A 53 6.98 6.07 -1.02
CA ASN A 53 8.32 6.44 -0.55
C ASN A 53 8.30 6.90 0.92
N GLU A 54 7.29 7.66 1.33
CA GLU A 54 7.11 8.02 2.73
C GLU A 54 6.94 6.80 3.63
N VAL A 55 6.07 5.84 3.25
CA VAL A 55 5.85 4.61 4.02
C VAL A 55 7.14 3.79 4.13
N VAL A 56 7.81 3.56 3.00
CA VAL A 56 9.05 2.76 2.93
C VAL A 56 10.18 3.40 3.73
N SER A 57 10.32 4.73 3.66
CA SER A 57 11.43 5.43 4.34
C SER A 57 11.19 5.67 5.83
N LYS A 58 9.94 5.93 6.25
CA LYS A 58 9.64 6.37 7.61
C LYS A 58 8.97 5.33 8.49
N TYR A 59 8.18 4.42 7.93
CA TYR A 59 7.27 3.60 8.72
C TYR A 59 7.51 2.09 8.61
N ALA A 60 7.90 1.60 7.43
CA ALA A 60 7.94 0.18 7.12
C ALA A 60 9.36 -0.40 7.18
N ILE A 61 9.59 -1.36 8.08
CA ILE A 61 10.78 -2.23 8.02
C ILE A 61 10.64 -3.25 6.89
N ARG A 62 9.42 -3.75 6.68
CA ARG A 62 9.06 -4.73 5.66
C ARG A 62 7.87 -4.20 4.86
N PRO A 63 8.09 -3.41 3.80
CA PRO A 63 7.01 -3.00 2.92
C PRO A 63 6.65 -4.12 1.95
N ALA A 64 5.36 -4.29 1.70
CA ALA A 64 4.83 -5.10 0.61
C ALA A 64 3.83 -4.24 -0.18
N LEU A 65 3.89 -4.35 -1.50
CA LEU A 65 2.98 -3.65 -2.42
C LEU A 65 2.03 -4.68 -3.04
N ILE A 66 0.74 -4.35 -3.06
CA ILE A 66 -0.27 -5.11 -3.79
C ILE A 66 -0.78 -4.25 -4.94
N ALA A 67 -0.54 -4.73 -6.15
CA ALA A 67 -0.96 -4.06 -7.37
C ALA A 67 -2.49 -3.95 -7.44
N TRP A 68 -2.98 -2.86 -8.04
CA TRP A 68 -4.39 -2.68 -8.35
C TRP A 68 -4.91 -3.84 -9.22
N GLN A 69 -6.08 -4.38 -8.86
CA GLN A 69 -6.74 -5.44 -9.62
C GLN A 69 -7.92 -4.84 -10.38
N ILE A 70 -8.05 -5.12 -11.67
CA ILE A 70 -9.17 -4.64 -12.50
C ILE A 70 -10.47 -5.25 -11.97
N GLU A 71 -10.45 -6.56 -11.73
CA GLU A 71 -11.55 -7.30 -11.11
C GLU A 71 -11.21 -7.64 -9.65
N PRO A 72 -12.18 -7.61 -8.73
CA PRO A 72 -11.96 -8.05 -7.36
C PRO A 72 -11.45 -9.50 -7.31
N PRO A 73 -10.35 -9.79 -6.59
CA PRO A 73 -9.81 -11.15 -6.52
C PRO A 73 -10.66 -12.03 -5.59
N VAL A 74 -11.73 -12.61 -6.12
CA VAL A 74 -12.67 -13.45 -5.36
C VAL A 74 -12.31 -14.93 -5.50
N GLY A 75 -12.24 -15.61 -4.36
CA GLY A 75 -11.91 -17.03 -4.29
C GLY A 75 -10.40 -17.30 -4.30
N ARG A 76 -10.03 -18.53 -3.94
CA ARG A 76 -8.63 -18.92 -3.73
C ARG A 76 -7.74 -18.67 -4.94
N THR A 77 -8.18 -19.10 -6.12
CA THR A 77 -7.41 -19.01 -7.36
C THR A 77 -7.08 -17.55 -7.71
N ALA A 78 -8.04 -16.64 -7.58
CA ALA A 78 -7.81 -15.23 -7.88
C ALA A 78 -6.90 -14.57 -6.82
N LEU A 79 -7.03 -14.94 -5.54
CA LEU A 79 -6.16 -14.43 -4.48
C LEU A 79 -4.69 -14.86 -4.63
N GLU A 80 -4.44 -16.08 -5.09
CA GLU A 80 -3.08 -16.58 -5.36
C GLU A 80 -2.36 -15.75 -6.45
N GLN A 81 -3.11 -15.13 -7.37
CA GLN A 81 -2.54 -14.26 -8.41
C GLN A 81 -2.17 -12.86 -7.91
N VAL A 82 -2.70 -12.43 -6.76
CA VAL A 82 -2.43 -11.10 -6.18
C VAL A 82 -1.01 -11.01 -5.58
N ILE A 83 -0.45 -12.16 -5.22
CA ILE A 83 0.81 -12.29 -4.48
C ILE A 83 2.00 -12.66 -5.39
N GLY A 84 1.77 -12.74 -6.70
CA GLY A 84 2.75 -13.14 -7.72
C GLY A 84 3.63 -12.02 -8.23
#